data_AF-A0A2V7CFS8-F1
#
_entry.id   AF-A0A2V7CFS8-F1
#
_cell.length_a   1.000
_cell.length_b   1.000
_cell.length_c   1.000
_cell.angle_alpha   90.00
_cell.angle_beta   90.00
_cell.angle_gamma   90.00
#
_symmetry.space_group_name_H-M   'P 1'
#
loop_
_entity.id
_entity.type
_entity.pdbx_description
1 polymer ?
#
loop_
_entity_poly.entity_id
_entity_poly.type
_entity_poly.pdbx_seq_one_letter_code
_entity_poly.pdbx_strand_id
1 'polypeptide(L)'
;MRRKMKPMQALQSEGGFTLAELLVACAVIAFVMAGLLVMLQTGQESYLVGSNRVEATQSVRVAIDRMAQEIRTAGFCPTCTGTPPFTAIAAQTATGFTIQNDWDGDGAINAGGTVTDANGNVRGEQVVYAFAGGALTRQETGVDAAALTLATGINTLTFTYEDSTGVTTATADNIRIIVVTLTTQPQNQPAATQQGRVLVTMTDSVRLRNR
;
A
#
# COMPACT_ATOMS: atom_id res chain seq x y z
N MET A 1 -2.30 35.04 84.88
CA MET A 1 -2.18 34.46 83.53
C MET A 1 -1.60 35.50 82.57
N ARG A 2 -0.35 35.34 82.11
CA ARG A 2 0.28 36.22 81.09
C ARG A 2 0.14 35.55 79.72
N ARG A 3 -0.60 36.17 78.79
CA ARG A 3 -0.80 35.68 77.41
C ARG A 3 0.42 36.11 76.57
N LYS A 4 1.27 35.17 76.17
CA LYS A 4 2.38 35.44 75.24
C LYS A 4 1.81 35.75 73.85
N MET A 5 2.08 36.95 73.32
CA MET A 5 1.79 37.31 71.93
C MET A 5 2.82 36.64 71.01
N LYS A 6 2.34 35.94 69.97
CA LYS A 6 3.19 35.40 68.89
C LYS A 6 3.74 36.57 68.06
N PRO A 7 5.03 36.59 67.70
CA PRO A 7 5.56 37.59 66.78
C PRO A 7 4.93 37.39 65.40
N MET A 8 4.44 38.47 64.80
CA MET A 8 3.99 38.48 63.42
C MET A 8 5.23 38.31 62.53
N GLN A 9 5.31 37.21 61.79
CA GLN A 9 6.29 37.04 60.74
C GLN A 9 6.08 38.17 59.72
N ALA A 10 7.07 39.03 59.56
CA ALA A 10 7.09 40.01 58.50
C ALA A 10 7.02 39.26 57.16
N LEU A 11 6.01 39.59 56.36
CA LEU A 11 5.95 39.18 54.96
C LEU A 11 7.24 39.72 54.31
N GLN A 12 8.09 38.81 53.83
CA GLN A 12 9.29 39.16 53.09
C GLN A 12 8.86 40.04 51.91
N SER A 13 9.46 41.22 51.80
CA SER A 13 9.27 42.10 50.65
C SER A 13 9.80 41.38 49.41
N GLU A 14 8.91 40.95 48.54
CA GLU A 14 9.28 40.52 47.19
C GLU A 14 9.82 41.74 46.45
N GLY A 15 11.11 41.73 46.12
CA GLY A 15 11.72 42.79 45.31
C GLY A 15 11.11 42.77 43.92
N GLY A 16 10.62 43.94 43.46
CA GLY A 16 10.15 44.10 42.08
C GLY A 16 11.29 43.94 41.07
N PHE A 17 10.95 43.56 39.83
CA PHE A 17 11.93 43.35 38.76
C PHE A 17 12.43 44.65 38.16
N THR A 18 13.72 44.70 37.85
CA THR A 18 14.32 45.80 37.09
C THR A 18 14.01 45.67 35.59
N LEU A 19 14.04 46.78 34.86
CA LEU A 19 13.79 46.81 33.41
C LEU A 19 14.81 45.95 32.65
N ALA A 20 16.07 45.92 33.13
CA ALA A 20 17.14 45.10 32.57
C ALA A 20 16.87 43.59 32.75
N GLU A 21 16.40 43.14 33.92
CA GLU A 21 16.03 41.74 34.14
C GLU A 21 14.88 41.30 33.24
N LEU A 22 13.89 42.17 33.02
CA LEU A 22 12.78 41.90 32.10
C LEU A 22 13.27 41.76 30.65
N LEU A 23 14.20 42.60 30.20
CA LEU A 23 14.79 42.50 28.87
C LEU A 23 15.57 41.20 28.67
N VAL A 24 16.37 40.81 29.67
CA VAL A 24 17.12 39.54 29.62
C VAL A 24 16.16 38.34 29.63
N ALA A 25 15.12 38.37 30.48
CA ALA A 25 14.11 37.31 30.52
C ALA A 25 13.40 37.16 29.17
N CYS A 26 12.96 38.26 28.56
CA CYS A 26 12.35 38.25 27.23
C CYS A 26 13.30 37.70 26.15
N ALA A 27 14.58 38.06 26.18
CA ALA A 27 15.57 37.57 25.22
C ALA A 27 15.78 36.04 25.34
N VAL A 28 15.86 35.52 26.57
CA VAL A 28 15.99 34.08 26.82
C VAL A 28 14.74 33.34 26.36
N ILE A 29 13.54 33.85 26.67
CA ILE A 29 12.27 33.25 26.22
C ILE A 29 12.20 33.23 24.68
N ALA A 30 12.54 34.33 24.01
CA ALA A 30 12.52 34.40 22.56
C ALA A 30 13.48 33.37 21.92
N PHE A 31 14.67 33.21 22.50
CA PHE A 31 15.64 32.21 22.04
C PHE A 31 15.13 30.77 22.20
N VAL A 32 14.56 30.44 23.36
CA VAL A 32 13.96 29.12 23.62
C VAL A 32 12.78 28.87 22.67
N MET A 33 11.89 29.86 22.50
CA MET A 33 10.75 29.76 21.59
C MET A 33 11.18 29.57 20.14
N ALA A 34 12.26 30.22 19.69
CA ALA A 34 12.80 30.02 18.35
C ALA A 34 13.23 28.56 18.13
N GLY A 35 13.91 27.95 19.11
CA GLY A 35 14.29 26.54 19.06
C GLY A 35 13.08 25.59 19.04
N LEU A 36 12.09 25.85 19.89
CA LEU A 36 10.85 25.07 19.94
C LEU A 36 10.04 25.15 18.64
N LEU A 37 10.02 26.32 18.00
CA LEU A 37 9.28 26.54 16.75
C LEU A 37 9.91 25.71 15.61
N VAL A 38 11.24 25.67 15.52
CA VAL A 38 11.95 24.80 14.55
C VAL A 38 11.65 23.33 14.80
N MET A 39 11.66 22.89 16.07
CA MET A 39 11.31 21.51 16.43
C MET A 39 9.85 21.17 16.08
N LEU A 40 8.92 22.09 16.31
CA LEU A 40 7.51 21.91 15.99
C LEU A 40 7.30 21.82 14.47
N GLN A 41 7.93 22.70 13.68
CA GLN A 41 7.84 22.68 12.22
C GLN A 41 8.38 21.37 11.65
N THR A 42 9.55 20.94 12.08
CA THR A 42 10.14 19.66 11.64
C THR A 42 9.30 18.44 12.07
N GLY A 43 8.68 18.49 13.24
CA GLY A 43 7.73 17.48 13.71
C GLY A 43 6.46 17.40 12.85
N GLN A 44 5.87 18.55 12.48
CA GLN A 44 4.68 18.62 11.63
C GLN A 44 4.95 18.09 10.22
N GLU A 45 6.08 18.46 9.62
CA GLU A 45 6.49 17.93 8.31
C GLU A 45 6.68 16.40 8.36
N SER A 46 7.39 15.91 9.37
CA SER A 46 7.61 14.46 9.55
C SER A 46 6.30 13.68 9.71
N TYR A 47 5.34 14.25 10.44
CA TYR A 47 4.02 13.65 10.63
C TYR A 47 3.24 13.56 9.32
N LEU A 48 3.20 14.65 8.52
CA LEU A 48 2.50 14.67 7.24
C LEU A 48 3.10 13.67 6.23
N VAL A 49 4.43 13.58 6.18
CA VAL A 49 5.13 12.58 5.34
C VAL A 49 4.80 11.16 5.77
N GLY A 50 4.80 10.91 7.09
CA GLY A 50 4.42 9.61 7.65
C GLY A 50 2.99 9.22 7.30
N SER A 51 2.03 10.13 7.48
CA SER A 51 0.61 9.90 7.20
C SER A 51 0.37 9.57 5.72
N ASN A 52 0.91 10.37 4.81
CA ASN A 52 0.73 10.17 3.37
C ASN A 52 1.38 8.86 2.88
N ARG A 53 2.49 8.44 3.50
CA ARG A 53 3.14 7.15 3.21
C ARG A 53 2.27 5.98 3.65
N VAL A 54 1.67 6.05 4.84
CA VAL A 54 0.81 4.98 5.35
C VAL A 54 -0.41 4.80 4.46
N GLU A 55 -1.09 5.89 4.11
CA GLU A 55 -2.28 5.85 3.24
C GLU A 55 -1.98 5.27 1.86
N ALA A 56 -0.88 5.71 1.23
CA ALA A 56 -0.45 5.19 -0.08
C ALA A 56 -0.08 3.69 -0.03
N THR A 57 0.47 3.19 1.08
CA THR A 57 0.82 1.77 1.21
C THR A 57 -0.36 0.87 1.60
N GLN A 58 -1.36 1.39 2.31
CA GLN A 58 -2.50 0.60 2.75
C GLN A 58 -3.38 0.16 1.57
N SER A 59 -3.67 1.07 0.63
CA SER A 59 -4.45 0.75 -0.58
C SER A 59 -3.74 -0.29 -1.44
N VAL A 60 -2.42 -0.17 -1.60
CA VAL A 60 -1.59 -1.13 -2.32
C VAL A 60 -1.63 -2.49 -1.66
N ARG A 61 -1.49 -2.59 -0.32
CA ARG A 61 -1.52 -3.88 0.38
C ARG A 61 -2.86 -4.59 0.17
N VAL A 62 -3.98 -3.88 0.30
CA VAL A 62 -5.31 -4.46 0.03
C VAL A 62 -5.45 -4.92 -1.41
N ALA A 63 -4.93 -4.14 -2.37
CA ALA A 63 -4.95 -4.50 -3.79
C ALA A 63 -4.12 -5.78 -4.08
N ILE A 64 -2.93 -5.91 -3.48
CA ILE A 64 -2.09 -7.10 -3.62
C ILE A 64 -2.73 -8.31 -2.94
N ASP A 65 -3.30 -8.17 -1.74
CA ASP A 65 -3.99 -9.26 -1.05
C ASP A 65 -5.15 -9.80 -1.89
N ARG A 66 -5.94 -8.91 -2.50
CA ARG A 66 -7.00 -9.30 -3.44
C ARG A 66 -6.43 -10.01 -4.66
N MET A 67 -5.41 -9.44 -5.30
CA MET A 67 -4.76 -10.05 -6.45
C MET A 67 -4.22 -11.46 -6.13
N ALA A 68 -3.58 -11.62 -4.97
CA ALA A 68 -3.05 -12.90 -4.53
C ALA A 68 -4.15 -13.96 -4.34
N GLN A 69 -5.34 -13.56 -3.85
CA GLN A 69 -6.49 -14.47 -3.77
C GLN A 69 -6.93 -14.93 -5.16
N GLU A 70 -7.03 -14.02 -6.13
CA GLU A 70 -7.47 -14.35 -7.49
C GLU A 70 -6.42 -15.17 -8.25
N ILE A 71 -5.12 -14.87 -8.07
CA ILE A 71 -4.01 -15.69 -8.62
C ILE A 71 -4.07 -17.11 -8.06
N ARG A 72 -4.31 -17.28 -6.75
CA ARG A 72 -4.41 -18.62 -6.14
C ARG A 72 -5.53 -19.45 -6.74
N THR A 73 -6.65 -18.81 -7.11
CA THR A 73 -7.79 -19.51 -7.74
C THR A 73 -7.62 -19.71 -9.24
N ALA A 74 -6.64 -19.07 -9.89
CA ALA A 74 -6.45 -19.16 -11.34
C ALA A 74 -6.38 -20.61 -11.83
N GLY A 75 -7.03 -20.88 -12.96
CA GLY A 75 -7.16 -22.22 -13.51
C GLY A 75 -8.24 -23.07 -12.85
N PHE A 76 -9.16 -22.47 -12.08
CA PHE A 76 -10.27 -23.21 -11.49
C PHE A 76 -11.15 -23.82 -12.60
N CYS A 77 -11.46 -25.11 -12.45
CA CYS A 77 -12.38 -25.85 -13.32
C CYS A 77 -13.10 -26.90 -12.44
N PRO A 78 -14.38 -26.71 -12.08
CA PRO A 78 -15.07 -27.57 -11.12
C PRO A 78 -15.38 -28.97 -11.67
N THR A 79 -15.46 -29.14 -12.99
CA THR A 79 -15.82 -30.40 -13.65
C THR A 79 -14.61 -31.15 -14.22
N CYS A 80 -13.44 -30.52 -14.27
CA CYS A 80 -12.22 -31.14 -14.76
C CYS A 80 -11.71 -32.21 -13.78
N THR A 81 -11.43 -33.40 -14.29
CA THR A 81 -10.90 -34.54 -13.51
C THR A 81 -9.37 -34.69 -13.62
N GLY A 82 -8.71 -33.75 -14.31
CA GLY A 82 -7.27 -33.72 -14.53
C GLY A 82 -6.78 -32.29 -14.81
N THR A 83 -5.68 -32.15 -15.56
CA THR A 83 -5.20 -30.83 -15.97
C THR A 83 -6.29 -30.13 -16.80
N PRO A 84 -6.74 -28.91 -16.40
CA PRO A 84 -7.75 -28.19 -17.17
C PRO A 84 -7.32 -27.97 -18.61
N PRO A 85 -8.23 -28.05 -19.61
CA PRO A 85 -7.91 -27.99 -21.05
C PRO A 85 -7.63 -26.55 -21.55
N PHE A 86 -7.30 -25.64 -20.66
CA PHE A 86 -6.98 -24.24 -20.92
C PHE A 86 -5.75 -23.84 -20.09
N THR A 87 -5.21 -22.63 -20.27
CA THR A 87 -4.12 -22.06 -19.46
C THR A 87 -4.68 -21.33 -18.23
N ALA A 88 -4.04 -21.39 -17.06
CA ALA A 88 -4.50 -20.58 -15.92
C ALA A 88 -4.23 -19.08 -16.13
N ILE A 89 -3.19 -18.77 -16.91
CA ILE A 89 -2.80 -17.42 -17.32
C ILE A 89 -2.89 -17.35 -18.84
N ALA A 90 -3.82 -16.56 -19.37
CA ALA A 90 -4.06 -16.46 -20.82
C ALA A 90 -2.98 -15.63 -21.54
N ALA A 91 -2.52 -14.59 -20.85
CA ALA A 91 -1.58 -13.61 -21.35
C ALA A 91 -0.76 -13.06 -20.19
N GLN A 92 0.50 -12.71 -20.47
CA GLN A 92 1.44 -12.25 -19.47
C GLN A 92 2.42 -11.25 -20.06
N THR A 93 2.73 -10.22 -19.28
CA THR A 93 3.73 -9.19 -19.54
C THR A 93 4.39 -8.81 -18.21
N ALA A 94 5.48 -8.05 -18.26
CA ALA A 94 6.11 -7.54 -17.04
C ALA A 94 5.19 -6.64 -16.20
N THR A 95 4.13 -6.06 -16.77
CA THR A 95 3.24 -5.10 -16.10
C THR A 95 1.77 -5.51 -16.13
N GLY A 96 1.45 -6.76 -16.47
CA GLY A 96 0.07 -7.24 -16.42
C GLY A 96 -0.07 -8.67 -16.89
N PHE A 97 -1.20 -9.29 -16.54
CA PHE A 97 -1.55 -10.65 -16.91
C PHE A 97 -3.07 -10.84 -16.90
N THR A 98 -3.51 -11.93 -17.52
CA THR A 98 -4.92 -12.34 -17.54
C THR A 98 -5.07 -13.70 -16.87
N ILE A 99 -5.84 -13.77 -15.79
CA ILE A 99 -6.27 -15.02 -15.15
C ILE A 99 -7.45 -15.60 -15.92
N GLN A 100 -7.51 -16.94 -16.01
CA GLN A 100 -8.67 -17.67 -16.52
C GLN A 100 -9.25 -18.63 -15.47
N ASN A 101 -10.58 -18.67 -15.35
CA ASN A 101 -11.32 -19.64 -14.54
C ASN A 101 -12.59 -20.06 -15.29
N ASP A 102 -12.84 -21.36 -15.33
CA ASP A 102 -14.08 -21.95 -15.85
C ASP A 102 -15.10 -21.96 -14.71
N TRP A 103 -16.02 -20.99 -14.72
CA TRP A 103 -16.98 -20.78 -13.63
C TRP A 103 -18.26 -21.58 -13.82
N ASP A 104 -18.67 -21.84 -15.06
CA ASP A 104 -19.88 -22.62 -15.36
C ASP A 104 -19.62 -24.13 -15.50
N GLY A 105 -18.35 -24.53 -15.58
CA GLY A 105 -17.91 -25.91 -15.58
C GLY A 105 -18.08 -26.61 -16.93
N ASP A 106 -18.17 -25.86 -18.03
CA ASP A 106 -18.33 -26.44 -19.37
C ASP A 106 -17.00 -26.96 -19.97
N GLY A 107 -15.88 -26.70 -19.30
CA GLY A 107 -14.53 -27.11 -19.71
C GLY A 107 -13.91 -26.21 -20.78
N ALA A 108 -14.52 -25.06 -21.09
CA ALA A 108 -13.99 -24.04 -21.99
C ALA A 108 -13.78 -22.71 -21.25
N ILE A 109 -13.21 -21.71 -21.94
CA ILE A 109 -13.06 -20.35 -21.42
C ILE A 109 -13.76 -19.37 -22.36
N ASN A 110 -14.70 -18.63 -21.81
CA ASN A 110 -15.45 -17.55 -22.43
C ASN A 110 -14.69 -16.23 -22.30
N ALA A 111 -13.74 -16.02 -23.22
CA ALA A 111 -12.76 -14.93 -23.18
C ALA A 111 -13.31 -13.50 -23.30
N GLY A 112 -14.60 -13.31 -23.57
CA GLY A 112 -15.18 -11.99 -23.86
C GLY A 112 -16.61 -11.79 -23.35
N GLY A 113 -17.15 -12.76 -22.61
CA GLY A 113 -18.54 -12.78 -22.20
C GLY A 113 -18.68 -13.07 -20.71
N THR A 114 -19.93 -13.19 -20.29
CA THR A 114 -20.27 -13.65 -18.95
C THR A 114 -20.82 -15.07 -18.99
N VAL A 115 -20.66 -15.75 -17.88
CA VAL A 115 -21.22 -17.08 -17.61
C VAL A 115 -22.01 -17.05 -16.30
N THR A 116 -22.82 -18.07 -16.05
CA THR A 116 -23.49 -18.25 -14.76
C THR A 116 -22.76 -19.32 -13.97
N ASP A 117 -22.21 -18.97 -12.81
CA ASP A 117 -21.52 -19.93 -11.95
C ASP A 117 -22.48 -20.95 -11.34
N ALA A 118 -21.94 -22.00 -10.71
CA ALA A 118 -22.73 -23.04 -10.05
C ALA A 118 -23.68 -22.54 -8.93
N ASN A 119 -23.47 -21.32 -8.42
CA ASN A 119 -24.32 -20.68 -7.42
C ASN A 119 -25.35 -19.72 -8.04
N GLY A 120 -25.39 -19.58 -9.36
CA GLY A 120 -26.30 -18.68 -10.08
C GLY A 120 -25.80 -17.25 -10.25
N ASN A 121 -24.52 -16.95 -9.96
CA ASN A 121 -23.97 -15.61 -10.13
C ASN A 121 -23.45 -15.40 -11.55
N VAL A 122 -23.66 -14.20 -12.09
CA VAL A 122 -23.04 -13.79 -13.36
C VAL A 122 -21.56 -13.45 -13.12
N ARG A 123 -20.66 -14.12 -13.84
CA ARG A 123 -19.20 -13.98 -13.70
C ARG A 123 -18.52 -13.85 -15.05
N GLY A 124 -17.34 -13.25 -15.05
CA GLY A 124 -16.42 -13.29 -16.18
C GLY A 124 -15.39 -14.38 -15.95
N GLU A 125 -15.05 -15.12 -17.00
CA GLU A 125 -14.06 -16.20 -16.92
C GLU A 125 -12.63 -15.70 -17.09
N GLN A 126 -12.47 -14.41 -17.39
CA GLN A 126 -11.19 -13.75 -17.44
C GLN A 126 -11.13 -12.56 -16.51
N VAL A 127 -10.01 -12.45 -15.79
CA VAL A 127 -9.69 -11.25 -15.02
C VAL A 127 -8.35 -10.71 -15.50
N VAL A 128 -8.35 -9.48 -15.97
CA VAL A 128 -7.18 -8.76 -16.45
C VAL A 128 -6.64 -7.88 -15.33
N TYR A 129 -5.37 -8.06 -14.98
CA TYR A 129 -4.61 -7.15 -14.15
C TYR A 129 -3.60 -6.39 -15.00
N ALA A 130 -3.56 -5.06 -14.84
CA ALA A 130 -2.62 -4.22 -15.58
C ALA A 130 -2.06 -3.11 -14.71
N PHE A 131 -0.81 -2.76 -14.97
CA PHE A 131 -0.12 -1.64 -14.38
C PHE A 131 0.28 -0.65 -15.47
N ALA A 132 -0.25 0.57 -15.35
CA ALA A 132 0.07 1.67 -16.25
C ALA A 132 -0.09 3.00 -15.53
N GLY A 133 0.77 3.97 -15.84
CA GLY A 133 0.64 5.34 -15.30
C GLY A 133 0.68 5.44 -13.77
N GLY A 134 1.34 4.50 -13.08
CA GLY A 134 1.40 4.47 -11.62
C GLY A 134 0.15 3.94 -10.93
N ALA A 135 -0.78 3.35 -11.68
CA ALA A 135 -1.99 2.73 -11.18
C ALA A 135 -2.02 1.23 -11.51
N LEU A 136 -2.43 0.43 -10.52
CA LEU A 136 -2.80 -0.97 -10.70
C LEU A 136 -4.30 -1.05 -10.93
N THR A 137 -4.70 -1.64 -12.06
CA THR A 137 -6.10 -1.86 -12.42
C THR A 137 -6.44 -3.35 -12.49
N ARG A 138 -7.72 -3.63 -12.30
CA ARG A 138 -8.33 -4.95 -12.46
C ARG A 138 -9.59 -4.82 -13.30
N GLN A 139 -9.82 -5.76 -14.21
CA GLN A 139 -11.08 -5.86 -14.95
C GLN A 139 -11.51 -7.32 -15.08
N GLU A 140 -12.71 -7.65 -14.63
CA GLU A 140 -13.37 -8.92 -14.96
C GLU A 140 -14.08 -8.77 -16.31
N THR A 141 -13.58 -9.47 -17.32
CA THR A 141 -14.05 -9.35 -18.69
C THR A 141 -15.52 -9.75 -18.79
N GLY A 142 -16.31 -8.97 -19.52
CA GLY A 142 -17.75 -9.19 -19.70
C GLY A 142 -18.62 -8.69 -18.54
N VAL A 143 -18.09 -8.62 -17.31
CA VAL A 143 -18.80 -8.11 -16.13
C VAL A 143 -18.53 -6.62 -15.93
N ASP A 144 -17.25 -6.25 -15.89
CA ASP A 144 -16.83 -4.87 -15.64
C ASP A 144 -16.85 -4.08 -16.95
N ALA A 145 -17.61 -2.97 -16.96
CA ALA A 145 -17.70 -2.07 -18.12
C ALA A 145 -16.34 -1.43 -18.49
N ALA A 146 -15.45 -1.25 -17.50
CA ALA A 146 -14.09 -0.75 -17.68
C ALA A 146 -13.19 -1.22 -16.54
N ALA A 147 -11.86 -1.12 -16.72
CA ALA A 147 -10.90 -1.46 -15.69
C ALA A 147 -11.04 -0.58 -14.44
N LEU A 148 -11.14 -1.21 -13.27
CA LEU A 148 -11.23 -0.56 -11.98
C LEU A 148 -9.83 -0.34 -11.40
N THR A 149 -9.56 0.87 -10.93
CA THR A 149 -8.32 1.19 -10.23
C THR A 149 -8.35 0.62 -8.81
N LEU A 150 -7.42 -0.28 -8.51
CA LEU A 150 -7.28 -0.88 -7.17
C LEU A 150 -6.32 -0.09 -6.28
N ALA A 151 -5.25 0.45 -6.87
CA ALA A 151 -4.26 1.25 -6.16
C ALA A 151 -3.58 2.24 -7.12
N THR A 152 -3.14 3.37 -6.57
CA THR A 152 -2.39 4.43 -7.28
C THR A 152 -1.13 4.80 -6.49
N GLY A 153 -0.29 5.66 -7.05
CA GLY A 153 0.94 6.12 -6.37
C GLY A 153 2.05 5.08 -6.35
N ILE A 154 2.00 4.09 -7.24
CA ILE A 154 3.02 3.06 -7.37
C ILE A 154 4.09 3.56 -8.36
N ASN A 155 5.37 3.49 -7.97
CA ASN A 155 6.47 3.88 -8.85
C ASN A 155 6.76 2.82 -9.90
N THR A 156 6.93 1.58 -9.45
CA THR A 156 7.10 0.42 -10.32
C THR A 156 6.29 -0.74 -9.78
N LEU A 157 5.66 -1.50 -10.66
CA LEU A 157 5.08 -2.81 -10.35
C LEU A 157 5.48 -3.75 -11.47
N THR A 158 6.06 -4.89 -11.11
CA THR A 158 6.55 -5.87 -12.05
C THR A 158 6.08 -7.26 -11.65
N PHE A 159 5.63 -8.02 -12.64
CA PHE A 159 5.26 -9.41 -12.52
C PHE A 159 6.32 -10.28 -13.20
N THR A 160 6.85 -11.23 -12.44
CA THR A 160 7.74 -12.27 -12.94
C THR A 160 7.02 -13.60 -12.84
N TYR A 161 7.06 -14.39 -13.91
CA TYR A 161 6.36 -15.66 -14.02
C TYR A 161 7.35 -16.79 -13.95
N GLU A 162 7.12 -17.73 -13.05
CA GLU A 162 8.01 -18.85 -12.78
C GLU A 162 7.27 -20.17 -12.94
N ASP A 163 8.00 -21.20 -13.35
CA ASP A 163 7.50 -22.57 -13.45
C ASP A 163 7.48 -23.30 -12.10
N SER A 164 7.21 -24.62 -12.12
CA SER A 164 7.16 -25.44 -10.90
C SER A 164 8.52 -25.54 -10.16
N THR A 165 9.61 -25.23 -10.84
CA THR A 165 11.00 -25.28 -10.32
C THR A 165 11.52 -23.92 -9.87
N GLY A 166 10.72 -22.85 -10.05
CA GLY A 166 11.12 -21.48 -9.73
C GLY A 166 11.93 -20.79 -10.83
N VAL A 167 11.97 -21.36 -12.04
CA VAL A 167 12.67 -20.77 -13.19
C VAL A 167 11.72 -19.86 -13.95
N THR A 168 12.20 -18.70 -14.37
CA THR A 168 11.39 -17.75 -15.14
C THR A 168 10.95 -18.35 -16.48
N THR A 169 9.68 -18.17 -16.82
CA THR A 169 9.10 -18.74 -18.05
C THR A 169 8.22 -17.71 -18.75
N ALA A 170 8.31 -17.69 -20.08
CA ALA A 170 7.38 -16.95 -20.93
C ALA A 170 6.28 -17.85 -21.49
N THR A 171 6.30 -19.16 -21.20
CA THR A 171 5.28 -20.11 -21.65
C THR A 171 4.13 -20.16 -20.66
N ALA A 172 2.96 -19.67 -21.07
CA ALA A 172 1.75 -19.57 -20.25
C ALA A 172 1.39 -20.88 -19.54
N ASP A 173 1.44 -22.01 -20.25
CA ASP A 173 1.15 -23.35 -19.71
C ASP A 173 2.09 -23.80 -18.58
N ASN A 174 3.30 -23.25 -18.54
CA ASN A 174 4.31 -23.61 -17.54
C ASN A 174 4.24 -22.74 -16.28
N ILE A 175 3.50 -21.63 -16.30
CA ILE A 175 3.43 -20.71 -15.16
C ILE A 175 2.79 -21.40 -13.95
N ARG A 176 3.48 -21.39 -12.81
CA ARG A 176 3.01 -21.92 -11.53
C ARG A 176 3.11 -20.92 -10.39
N ILE A 177 4.02 -19.96 -10.50
CA ILE A 177 4.25 -18.92 -9.49
C ILE A 177 4.28 -17.57 -10.20
N ILE A 178 3.64 -16.56 -9.61
CA ILE A 178 3.75 -15.17 -10.01
C ILE A 178 4.42 -14.42 -8.86
N VAL A 179 5.60 -13.87 -9.13
CA VAL A 179 6.32 -12.99 -8.21
C VAL A 179 5.96 -11.56 -8.55
N VAL A 180 5.36 -10.88 -7.58
CA VAL A 180 4.95 -9.49 -7.64
C VAL A 180 6.02 -8.66 -6.93
N THR A 181 6.67 -7.76 -7.65
CA THR A 181 7.64 -6.81 -7.06
C THR A 181 7.18 -5.39 -7.32
N LEU A 182 7.05 -4.59 -6.26
CA LEU A 182 6.61 -3.20 -6.37
C LEU A 182 7.53 -2.26 -5.60
N THR A 183 7.67 -1.04 -6.12
CA THR A 183 8.30 0.07 -5.40
C THR A 183 7.32 1.23 -5.25
N THR A 184 7.32 1.84 -4.07
CA THR A 184 6.56 3.08 -3.81
C THR A 184 7.46 4.13 -3.18
N GLN A 185 7.08 5.39 -3.36
CA GLN A 185 7.71 6.55 -2.75
C GLN A 185 6.66 7.41 -2.03
N PRO A 186 7.00 8.06 -0.91
CA PRO A 186 6.15 9.10 -0.32
C PRO A 186 6.04 10.29 -1.29
N GLN A 187 4.83 10.83 -1.50
CA GLN A 187 4.64 11.97 -2.42
C GLN A 187 5.33 13.27 -1.97
N ASN A 188 5.54 13.46 -0.67
CA ASN A 188 6.25 14.62 -0.12
C ASN A 188 7.49 14.14 0.64
N GLN A 189 8.68 14.57 0.21
CA GLN A 189 9.92 14.41 0.94
C GLN A 189 10.60 15.79 1.03
N PRO A 190 11.04 16.26 2.21
CA PRO A 190 11.66 17.57 2.34
C PRO A 190 12.92 17.68 1.46
N ALA A 191 13.12 18.85 0.85
CA ALA A 191 14.20 19.12 -0.10
C ALA A 191 15.62 18.88 0.47
N ALA A 192 15.77 18.80 1.80
CA ALA A 192 17.05 18.61 2.48
C ALA A 192 17.65 17.18 2.36
N THR A 193 16.89 16.18 1.88
CA THR A 193 17.36 14.78 1.76
C THR A 193 17.40 14.25 0.32
N GLN A 194 17.62 15.11 -0.68
CA GLN A 194 17.64 14.74 -2.11
C GLN A 194 18.68 13.65 -2.47
N GLN A 195 19.67 13.38 -1.62
CA GLN A 195 20.67 12.30 -1.80
C GLN A 195 20.28 10.96 -1.14
N GLY A 196 19.14 10.85 -0.46
CA GLY A 196 18.71 9.66 0.28
C GLY A 196 17.25 9.27 0.01
N ARG A 197 16.91 8.98 -1.25
CA ARG A 197 15.56 8.52 -1.62
C ARG A 197 15.28 7.16 -0.96
N VAL A 198 14.33 7.12 -0.02
CA VAL A 198 13.91 5.87 0.62
C VAL A 198 12.84 5.22 -0.25
N LEU A 199 13.28 4.36 -1.16
CA LEU A 199 12.40 3.47 -1.92
C LEU A 199 11.92 2.34 -1.01
N VAL A 200 10.62 2.13 -0.94
CA VAL A 200 10.06 0.95 -0.28
C VAL A 200 9.83 -0.09 -1.35
N THR A 201 10.58 -1.19 -1.29
CA THR A 201 10.36 -2.35 -2.15
C THR A 201 9.58 -3.40 -1.40
N MET A 202 8.48 -3.88 -1.98
CA MET A 202 7.73 -5.03 -1.48
C MET A 202 7.76 -6.11 -2.55
N THR A 203 8.11 -7.34 -2.16
CA THR A 203 8.06 -8.52 -3.02
C THR A 203 7.14 -9.54 -2.38
N ASP A 204 6.20 -10.06 -3.15
CA ASP A 204 5.33 -11.17 -2.78
C ASP A 204 5.36 -12.24 -3.86
N SER A 205 5.23 -13.50 -3.47
CA SER A 205 5.26 -14.65 -4.39
C SER A 205 4.00 -15.48 -4.19
N VAL A 206 3.20 -15.59 -5.24
CA VAL A 206 1.91 -16.29 -5.18
C VAL A 206 1.93 -17.49 -6.10
N ARG A 207 1.71 -18.67 -5.53
CA ARG A 207 1.58 -19.93 -6.27
C ARG A 207 0.12 -20.18 -6.66
N LEU A 208 -0.11 -20.60 -7.91
CA LEU A 208 -1.40 -21.06 -8.41
C LEU A 208 -1.77 -22.39 -7.74
N ARG A 209 -3.03 -22.56 -7.31
CA ARG A 209 -3.48 -23.82 -6.66
C ARG A 209 -3.94 -24.88 -7.64
N ASN A 210 -4.48 -24.47 -8.79
CA ASN A 210 -5.13 -25.38 -9.74
C ASN A 210 -4.18 -25.77 -10.90
N ARG A 211 -2.87 -25.80 -10.65
CA ARG A 211 -1.81 -26.06 -11.64
C ARG A 211 -0.60 -26.80 -11.08
#